data_AF-A0A5E7ZHH8-F1
#
_entry.id   AF-A0A5E7ZHH8-F1
#
_cell.length_a   1.000
_cell.length_b   1.000
_cell.length_c   1.000
_cell.angle_alpha   90.00
_cell.angle_beta   90.00
_cell.angle_gamma   90.00
#
_symmetry.space_group_name_H-M   'P 1'
#
loop_
_entity.id
_entity.type
_entity.pdbx_description
1 polymer ?
#
loop_
_entity_poly.entity_id
_entity_poly.type
_entity_poly.pdbx_seq_one_letter_code
_entity_poly.pdbx_strand_id
1 'polypeptide(L)'
;MAEKHLMIAVNWFGPYWGTLEETRAVARRDFDDGLYMCLGKAAYQRKRSMQYVGIGTPLCSRLSDSHHALPRVTRERQIWLGEVATAEPSGKKIKATKATLDYAEWLHARFMQLPLNDKKTKGLPPRSVTVLNRWWKQDYVTMRDRRPHPDWPDFIDFPGHDLTARMVWFGAPGKQSRFTAPEY
;
A
#
# COMPACT_ATOMS: atom_id res chain seq x y z
N MET A 1 -0.19 -29.51 -3.80
CA MET A 1 0.50 -28.70 -4.83
C MET A 1 1.16 -27.53 -4.13
N ALA A 2 2.44 -27.27 -4.37
CA ALA A 2 3.09 -26.07 -3.84
C ALA A 2 2.36 -24.83 -4.38
N GLU A 3 1.82 -24.01 -3.50
CA GLU A 3 1.11 -22.80 -3.90
C GLU A 3 2.11 -21.84 -4.57
N LYS A 4 1.78 -21.35 -5.77
CA LYS A 4 2.68 -20.47 -6.51
C LYS A 4 2.86 -19.16 -5.73
N HIS A 5 4.09 -18.72 -5.55
CA HIS A 5 4.36 -17.42 -4.92
C HIS A 5 3.86 -16.27 -5.80
N LEU A 6 3.08 -15.36 -5.23
CA LEU A 6 2.55 -14.20 -5.96
C LEU A 6 3.47 -12.99 -5.79
N MET A 7 4.00 -12.46 -6.88
CA MET A 7 4.75 -11.20 -6.86
C MET A 7 3.88 -10.07 -7.40
N ILE A 8 3.88 -8.92 -6.72
CA ILE A 8 3.08 -7.76 -7.06
C ILE A 8 3.97 -6.53 -7.08
N ALA A 9 4.13 -5.89 -8.22
CA ALA A 9 4.76 -4.58 -8.32
C ALA A 9 3.67 -3.50 -8.25
N VAL A 10 3.83 -2.53 -7.35
CA VAL A 10 2.97 -1.37 -7.24
C VAL A 10 3.74 -0.13 -7.64
N ASN A 11 3.21 0.60 -8.62
CA ASN A 11 3.66 1.93 -9.00
C ASN A 11 2.85 2.96 -8.22
N TRP A 12 3.53 3.71 -7.35
CA TRP A 12 2.94 4.78 -6.56
C TRP A 12 3.26 6.14 -7.18
N PHE A 13 2.23 6.94 -7.44
CA PHE A 13 2.31 8.26 -8.03
C PHE A 13 1.93 9.32 -7.00
N GLY A 14 2.72 10.39 -6.93
CA GLY A 14 2.46 11.50 -6.01
C GLY A 14 3.73 12.21 -5.53
N PRO A 15 3.67 12.84 -4.33
CA PRO A 15 2.47 13.00 -3.51
C PRO A 15 1.50 13.98 -4.16
N TYR A 16 0.20 13.71 -4.08
CA TYR A 16 -0.84 14.70 -4.36
C TYR A 16 -1.09 15.51 -3.08
N TRP A 17 -0.94 16.82 -3.22
CA TRP A 17 -1.14 17.80 -2.17
C TRP A 17 -2.45 18.54 -2.44
N GLY A 18 -3.22 18.81 -1.38
CA GLY A 18 -4.49 19.54 -1.51
C GLY A 18 -5.67 18.78 -0.90
N THR A 19 -6.84 19.05 -1.46
CA THR A 19 -8.11 18.46 -1.03
C THR A 19 -8.25 17.02 -1.55
N LEU A 20 -9.11 16.24 -0.88
CA LEU A 20 -9.43 14.90 -1.40
C LEU A 20 -10.15 14.99 -2.74
N GLU A 21 -10.91 16.05 -3.00
CA GLU A 21 -11.63 16.23 -4.26
C GLU A 21 -10.70 16.48 -5.45
N GLU A 22 -9.63 17.28 -5.29
CA GLU A 22 -8.61 17.45 -6.32
C GLU A 22 -7.91 16.12 -6.64
N THR A 23 -7.54 15.37 -5.58
CA THR A 23 -6.93 14.05 -5.76
C THR A 23 -7.91 13.06 -6.40
N ARG A 24 -9.20 13.16 -6.05
CA ARG A 24 -10.28 12.36 -6.63
C ARG A 24 -10.46 12.63 -8.12
N ALA A 25 -10.36 13.90 -8.53
CA ALA A 25 -10.44 14.28 -9.94
C ALA A 25 -9.30 13.64 -10.75
N VAL A 26 -8.07 13.65 -10.23
CA VAL A 26 -6.93 12.95 -10.83
C VAL A 26 -7.19 11.45 -10.89
N ALA A 27 -7.60 10.85 -9.77
CA ALA A 27 -7.92 9.42 -9.72
C ALA A 27 -9.03 9.03 -10.69
N ARG A 28 -10.03 9.88 -10.93
CA ARG A 28 -11.12 9.61 -11.88
C ARG A 28 -10.64 9.66 -13.33
N ARG A 29 -9.68 10.53 -13.63
CA ARG A 29 -9.17 10.74 -14.99
C ARG A 29 -8.14 9.68 -15.39
N ASP A 30 -7.24 9.36 -14.47
CA ASP A 30 -6.01 8.63 -14.78
C ASP A 30 -5.97 7.21 -14.19
N PHE A 31 -6.91 6.83 -13.32
CA PHE A 31 -6.90 5.54 -12.62
C PHE A 31 -8.27 4.84 -12.65
N ASP A 32 -8.25 3.53 -12.87
CA ASP A 32 -9.43 2.67 -12.69
C ASP A 32 -9.42 2.08 -11.28
N ASP A 33 -9.11 0.78 -11.16
CA ASP A 33 -8.90 0.11 -9.90
C ASP A 33 -7.48 0.36 -9.40
N GLY A 34 -7.31 0.59 -8.10
CA GLY A 34 -5.98 0.84 -7.57
C GLY A 34 -5.90 0.84 -6.07
N LEU A 35 -4.73 1.22 -5.58
CA LEU A 35 -4.45 1.49 -4.18
C LEU A 35 -4.37 3.00 -3.94
N TYR A 36 -4.54 3.41 -2.69
CA TYR A 36 -4.15 4.72 -2.23
C TYR A 36 -3.48 4.61 -0.86
N MET A 37 -2.48 5.44 -0.64
CA MET A 37 -1.76 5.53 0.61
C MET A 37 -1.86 6.95 1.16
N CYS A 38 -2.26 7.08 2.42
CA CYS A 38 -2.37 8.33 3.13
C CYS A 38 -1.23 8.47 4.13
N LEU A 39 -0.44 9.53 3.97
CA LEU A 39 0.61 9.94 4.90
C LEU A 39 0.21 11.25 5.54
N GLY A 40 0.70 11.51 6.74
CA GLY A 40 0.50 12.80 7.41
C GLY A 40 0.54 12.63 8.92
N LYS A 41 -0.15 13.51 9.63
CA LYS A 41 -0.29 13.50 11.09
C LYS A 41 -1.76 13.39 11.45
N ALA A 42 -2.10 12.39 12.26
CA ALA A 42 -3.37 12.36 12.96
C ALA A 42 -3.39 13.37 14.12
N ALA A 43 -4.55 13.52 14.75
CA ALA A 43 -4.69 14.30 15.97
C ALA A 43 -3.63 13.88 17.01
N TYR A 44 -3.02 14.87 17.68
CA TYR A 44 -1.99 14.72 18.71
C TYR A 44 -0.65 14.09 18.28
N GLN A 45 -0.51 13.60 17.04
CA GLN A 45 0.78 13.08 16.56
C GLN A 45 1.78 14.21 16.30
N ARG A 46 3.00 14.03 16.80
CA ARG A 46 4.11 14.98 16.62
C ARG A 46 4.85 14.76 15.30
N LYS A 47 5.05 13.50 14.93
CA LYS A 47 5.78 13.09 13.73
C LYS A 47 4.79 12.67 12.64
N ARG A 48 5.15 12.99 11.39
CA ARG A 48 4.47 12.46 10.20
C ARG A 48 4.75 10.96 10.11
N SER A 49 3.75 10.19 9.71
CA SER A 49 3.88 8.75 9.47
C SER A 49 2.99 8.30 8.31
N MET A 50 3.21 7.05 7.88
CA MET A 50 2.25 6.31 7.08
C MET A 50 1.01 6.05 7.95
N GLN A 51 -0.19 6.39 7.47
CA GLN A 51 -1.40 6.33 8.29
C GLN A 51 -2.35 5.22 7.84
N TYR A 52 -2.57 5.13 6.53
CA TYR A 52 -3.60 4.28 5.97
C TYR A 52 -3.27 3.86 4.54
N VAL A 53 -3.53 2.60 4.21
CA VAL A 53 -3.58 2.09 2.83
C VAL A 53 -4.99 1.58 2.56
N GLY A 54 -5.50 1.81 1.35
CA GLY A 54 -6.77 1.25 0.92
C GLY A 54 -6.78 0.92 -0.55
N ILE A 55 -7.79 0.19 -0.97
CA ILE A 55 -8.08 -0.10 -2.39
C ILE A 55 -9.41 0.54 -2.81
N GLY A 56 -9.55 0.83 -4.10
CA GLY A 56 -10.81 1.27 -4.67
C GLY A 56 -11.05 0.69 -6.06
N THR A 57 -12.32 0.40 -6.35
CA THR A 57 -12.82 -0.17 -7.60
C THR A 57 -14.14 0.53 -7.97
N PRO A 58 -14.13 1.75 -8.55
CA PRO A 58 -12.97 2.52 -8.98
C PRO A 58 -12.28 3.29 -7.84
N LEU A 59 -11.00 3.62 -7.99
CA LEU A 59 -10.16 4.28 -6.99
C LEU A 59 -10.74 5.61 -6.50
N CYS A 60 -11.24 6.43 -7.43
CA CYS A 60 -11.83 7.73 -7.14
C CYS A 60 -13.04 7.66 -6.18
N SER A 61 -13.74 6.52 -6.07
CA SER A 61 -14.88 6.37 -5.15
C SER A 61 -14.49 6.44 -3.68
N ARG A 62 -13.21 6.20 -3.35
CA ARG A 62 -12.71 6.13 -1.97
C ARG A 62 -12.08 7.43 -1.49
N LEU A 63 -11.77 8.36 -2.39
CA LEU A 63 -11.07 9.60 -2.08
C LEU A 63 -12.08 10.72 -1.80
N SER A 64 -12.73 10.65 -0.64
CA SER A 64 -13.69 11.67 -0.21
C SER A 64 -13.65 11.87 1.30
N ASP A 65 -14.14 13.01 1.78
CA ASP A 65 -14.15 13.32 3.22
C ASP A 65 -15.15 12.48 4.02
N SER A 66 -16.06 11.73 3.36
CA SER A 66 -16.88 10.72 4.04
C SER A 66 -16.11 9.42 4.31
N HIS A 67 -14.87 9.29 3.83
CA HIS A 67 -14.05 8.13 4.11
C HIS A 67 -13.73 8.04 5.61
N HIS A 68 -13.92 6.88 6.24
CA HIS A 68 -13.72 6.73 7.68
C HIS A 68 -12.30 7.03 8.20
N ALA A 69 -11.26 6.83 7.37
CA ALA A 69 -9.86 7.00 7.77
C ALA A 69 -9.20 8.32 7.31
N LEU A 70 -9.51 8.83 6.12
CA LEU A 70 -8.74 9.93 5.52
C LEU A 70 -8.91 11.28 6.25
N PRO A 71 -10.09 11.66 6.76
CA PRO A 71 -10.30 12.85 7.58
C PRO A 71 -9.57 12.81 8.93
N ARG A 72 -9.19 11.62 9.41
CA ARG A 72 -8.42 11.48 10.67
C ARG A 72 -6.99 12.00 10.52
N VAL A 73 -6.50 12.18 9.29
CA VAL A 73 -5.18 12.76 8.99
C VAL A 73 -5.35 14.26 8.73
N THR A 74 -5.25 15.05 9.78
CA THR A 74 -5.68 16.47 9.77
C THR A 74 -4.58 17.44 9.36
N ARG A 75 -3.31 17.02 9.38
CA ARG A 75 -2.15 17.88 9.06
C ARG A 75 -1.15 17.15 8.18
N GLU A 76 -0.51 17.90 7.27
CA GLU A 76 0.51 17.39 6.32
C GLU A 76 0.02 16.17 5.51
N ARG A 77 -1.28 16.13 5.22
CA ARG A 77 -1.90 15.04 4.48
C ARG A 77 -1.34 14.98 3.07
N GLN A 78 -0.85 13.80 2.70
CA GLN A 78 -0.37 13.46 1.37
C GLN A 78 -1.04 12.19 0.93
N ILE A 79 -1.59 12.21 -0.28
CA ILE A 79 -2.15 11.02 -0.90
C ILE A 79 -1.20 10.56 -2.01
N TRP A 80 -0.96 9.26 -2.04
CA TRP A 80 -0.29 8.58 -3.14
C TRP A 80 -1.28 7.62 -3.78
N LEU A 81 -1.34 7.63 -5.10
CA LEU A 81 -2.21 6.73 -5.87
C LEU A 81 -1.35 5.60 -6.42
N GLY A 82 -1.80 4.36 -6.25
CA GLY A 82 -1.06 3.15 -6.57
C GLY A 82 -1.75 2.36 -7.67
N GLU A 83 -0.98 1.96 -8.68
CA GLU A 83 -1.42 1.03 -9.73
C GLU A 83 -0.61 -0.26 -9.62
N VAL A 84 -1.28 -1.40 -9.78
CA VAL A 84 -0.61 -2.70 -9.87
C VAL A 84 -0.05 -2.88 -11.29
N ALA A 85 1.27 -2.99 -11.39
CA ALA A 85 1.98 -3.17 -12.66
C ALA A 85 2.23 -4.65 -13.01
N THR A 86 1.76 -5.59 -12.19
CA THR A 86 1.86 -7.03 -12.44
C THR A 86 0.54 -7.58 -12.94
N ALA A 87 0.58 -8.53 -13.88
CA ALA A 87 -0.61 -9.22 -14.35
C ALA A 87 -1.29 -10.01 -13.22
N GLU A 88 -2.62 -10.14 -13.30
CA GLU A 88 -3.37 -10.98 -12.37
C GLU A 88 -2.92 -12.44 -12.45
N PRO A 89 -2.90 -13.17 -11.32
CA PRO A 89 -2.68 -14.61 -11.33
C PRO A 89 -3.71 -15.31 -12.24
N SER A 90 -3.25 -16.29 -13.02
CA SER A 90 -4.13 -17.11 -13.86
C SER A 90 -5.11 -17.91 -13.00
N GLY A 91 -6.41 -17.80 -13.26
CA GLY A 91 -7.46 -18.53 -12.54
C GLY A 91 -8.86 -17.96 -12.78
N LYS A 92 -9.90 -18.67 -12.32
CA LYS A 92 -11.28 -18.14 -12.37
C LYS A 92 -11.37 -16.92 -11.44
N LYS A 93 -11.90 -15.80 -11.95
CA LYS A 93 -12.22 -14.61 -11.14
C LYS A 93 -13.37 -14.95 -10.20
N ILE A 94 -13.06 -15.33 -8.96
CA ILE A 94 -14.06 -15.66 -7.92
C ILE A 94 -14.47 -14.41 -7.13
N LYS A 95 -13.61 -13.39 -7.06
CA LYS A 95 -13.87 -12.13 -6.35
C LYS A 95 -14.04 -10.97 -7.31
N ALA A 96 -14.90 -10.01 -6.93
CA ALA A 96 -15.05 -8.73 -7.65
C ALA A 96 -13.76 -7.89 -7.57
N THR A 97 -13.05 -7.96 -6.44
CA THR A 97 -11.76 -7.30 -6.25
C THR A 97 -10.62 -8.15 -6.80
N LYS A 98 -9.74 -7.51 -7.57
CA LYS A 98 -8.50 -8.10 -8.09
C LYS A 98 -7.64 -8.64 -6.94
N ALA A 99 -7.14 -9.87 -7.09
CA ALA A 99 -6.41 -10.54 -6.01
C ALA A 99 -5.13 -9.78 -5.65
N THR A 100 -4.47 -9.20 -6.66
CA THR A 100 -3.26 -8.39 -6.46
C THR A 100 -3.53 -7.15 -5.59
N LEU A 101 -4.66 -6.46 -5.77
CA LEU A 101 -5.03 -5.30 -4.95
C LEU A 101 -5.27 -5.71 -3.50
N ASP A 102 -6.05 -6.78 -3.29
CA ASP A 102 -6.35 -7.32 -1.96
C ASP A 102 -5.06 -7.66 -1.19
N TYR A 103 -4.15 -8.39 -1.82
CA TYR A 103 -2.90 -8.81 -1.20
C TYR A 103 -1.92 -7.65 -1.01
N ALA A 104 -1.83 -6.73 -1.97
CA ALA A 104 -0.98 -5.55 -1.84
C ALA A 104 -1.41 -4.68 -0.64
N GLU A 105 -2.71 -4.42 -0.49
CA GLU A 105 -3.23 -3.68 0.65
C GLU A 105 -2.97 -4.42 1.97
N TRP A 106 -3.18 -5.73 1.99
CA TRP A 106 -3.00 -6.55 3.17
C TRP A 106 -1.55 -6.54 3.66
N LEU A 107 -0.58 -6.76 2.77
CA LEU A 107 0.85 -6.74 3.13
C LEU A 107 1.27 -5.38 3.68
N HIS A 108 0.86 -4.29 3.02
CA HIS A 108 1.13 -2.93 3.51
C HIS A 108 0.51 -2.70 4.89
N ALA A 109 -0.78 -2.97 5.06
CA ALA A 109 -1.48 -2.77 6.32
C ALA A 109 -0.86 -3.58 7.46
N ARG A 110 -0.62 -4.89 7.23
CA ARG A 110 -0.13 -5.83 8.25
C ARG A 110 1.30 -5.56 8.67
N PHE A 111 2.24 -5.55 7.72
CA PHE A 111 3.67 -5.51 8.06
C PHE A 111 4.15 -4.11 8.41
N MET A 112 3.55 -3.07 7.83
CA MET A 112 3.87 -1.68 8.20
C MET A 112 3.08 -1.20 9.42
N GLN A 113 2.15 -2.02 9.94
CA GLN A 113 1.31 -1.73 11.11
C GLN A 113 0.62 -0.35 11.01
N LEU A 114 -0.03 -0.10 9.87
CA LEU A 114 -0.60 1.22 9.58
C LEU A 114 -1.69 1.59 10.61
N PRO A 115 -1.57 2.74 11.31
CA PRO A 115 -2.39 3.08 12.47
C PRO A 115 -3.91 3.14 12.23
N LEU A 116 -4.35 3.31 10.98
CA LEU A 116 -5.77 3.44 10.65
C LEU A 116 -6.32 2.21 9.91
N ASN A 117 -5.54 1.12 9.76
CA ASN A 117 -5.95 -0.14 9.12
C ASN A 117 -6.35 -1.23 10.13
N ASP A 118 -7.13 -0.88 11.16
CA ASP A 118 -7.39 -1.69 12.37
C ASP A 118 -7.82 -3.16 12.15
N LYS A 119 -8.46 -3.46 11.02
CA LYS A 119 -8.92 -4.83 10.69
C LYS A 119 -7.89 -5.67 9.94
N LYS A 120 -7.19 -5.08 8.95
CA LYS A 120 -6.25 -5.81 8.07
C LYS A 120 -4.88 -6.03 8.72
N THR A 121 -4.64 -5.44 9.88
CA THR A 121 -3.42 -5.66 10.67
C THR A 121 -3.42 -6.96 11.45
N LYS A 122 -4.50 -7.75 11.50
CA LYS A 122 -4.61 -8.90 12.42
C LYS A 122 -4.25 -10.26 11.81
N GLY A 123 -4.68 -10.53 10.59
CA GLY A 123 -4.45 -11.82 9.92
C GLY A 123 -3.20 -11.86 9.05
N LEU A 124 -2.65 -13.06 8.84
CA LEU A 124 -1.67 -13.31 7.79
C LEU A 124 -2.37 -13.65 6.46
N PRO A 125 -1.78 -13.31 5.31
CA PRO A 125 -2.30 -13.75 4.02
C PRO A 125 -2.34 -15.28 3.92
N PRO A 126 -3.36 -15.89 3.30
CA PRO A 126 -3.45 -17.35 3.17
C PRO A 126 -2.44 -17.98 2.20
N ARG A 127 -1.66 -17.16 1.47
CA ARG A 127 -0.68 -17.61 0.48
C ARG A 127 0.60 -16.80 0.59
N SER A 128 1.67 -17.31 -0.02
CA SER A 128 2.91 -16.56 -0.16
C SER A 128 2.78 -15.42 -1.18
N VAL A 129 3.20 -14.22 -0.75
CA VAL A 129 3.08 -12.99 -1.54
C VAL A 129 4.29 -12.09 -1.29
N THR A 130 4.80 -11.47 -2.35
CA THR A 130 5.72 -10.35 -2.29
C THR A 130 5.10 -9.10 -2.91
N VAL A 131 5.35 -7.95 -2.30
CA VAL A 131 5.05 -6.63 -2.86
C VAL A 131 6.35 -5.84 -3.07
N LEU A 132 6.55 -5.35 -4.29
CA LEU A 132 7.61 -4.41 -4.67
C LEU A 132 6.98 -3.02 -4.87
N ASN A 133 7.47 -2.02 -4.14
CA ASN A 133 7.03 -0.64 -4.24
C ASN A 133 7.99 0.18 -5.11
N ARG A 134 7.43 0.93 -6.06
CA ARG A 134 8.15 1.88 -6.91
C ARG A 134 7.46 3.23 -6.83
N TRP A 135 8.21 4.31 -6.74
CA TRP A 135 7.64 5.65 -6.60
C TRP A 135 7.98 6.53 -7.79
N TRP A 136 6.96 7.15 -8.34
CA TRP A 136 7.02 8.02 -9.51
C TRP A 136 6.49 9.41 -9.16
N LYS A 137 6.89 10.41 -9.94
CA LYS A 137 6.27 11.73 -9.90
C LYS A 137 4.87 11.66 -10.53
N GLN A 138 4.13 12.76 -10.43
CA GLN A 138 2.77 12.88 -11.00
C GLN A 138 2.76 12.94 -12.54
N ASP A 139 3.93 12.95 -13.19
CA ASP A 139 4.08 12.91 -14.65
C ASP A 139 4.04 11.47 -15.21
N TYR A 140 3.92 10.46 -14.35
CA TYR A 140 3.86 9.04 -14.68
C TYR A 140 5.10 8.46 -15.37
N VAL A 141 6.15 9.26 -15.57
CA VAL A 141 7.34 8.90 -16.37
C VAL A 141 8.62 9.06 -15.56
N THR A 142 8.67 10.00 -14.61
CA THR A 142 9.88 10.25 -13.83
C THR A 142 9.85 9.46 -12.53
N MET A 143 10.74 8.49 -12.39
CA MET A 143 10.95 7.79 -11.11
C MET A 143 11.54 8.74 -10.07
N ARG A 144 11.18 8.54 -8.79
CA ARG A 144 11.75 9.32 -7.69
C ARG A 144 13.03 8.68 -7.19
N ASP A 145 14.07 9.48 -7.03
CA ASP A 145 15.35 9.04 -6.47
C ASP A 145 15.28 8.67 -4.98
N ARG A 146 14.28 9.20 -4.27
CA ARG A 146 14.09 8.98 -2.84
C ARG A 146 12.69 8.51 -2.53
N ARG A 147 12.60 7.52 -1.63
CA ARG A 147 11.33 7.03 -1.08
C ARG A 147 10.54 8.17 -0.39
N PRO A 148 9.19 8.17 -0.45
CA PRO A 148 8.37 9.23 0.13
C PRO A 148 8.42 9.33 1.66
N HIS A 149 8.77 8.23 2.32
CA HIS A 149 8.85 8.11 3.77
C HIS A 149 9.90 7.06 4.17
N PRO A 150 10.71 7.29 5.21
CA PRO A 150 11.76 6.35 5.64
C PRO A 150 11.23 4.97 6.06
N ASP A 151 9.96 4.91 6.48
CA ASP A 151 9.28 3.68 6.92
C ASP A 151 8.46 3.00 5.82
N TRP A 152 8.44 3.55 4.60
CA TRP A 152 7.80 2.88 3.45
C TRP A 152 8.82 1.94 2.80
N PRO A 153 8.69 0.61 2.96
CA PRO A 153 9.65 -0.33 2.41
C PRO A 153 9.57 -0.39 0.89
N ASP A 154 10.72 -0.61 0.27
CA ASP A 154 10.83 -0.93 -1.16
C ASP A 154 10.22 -2.32 -1.44
N PHE A 155 10.29 -3.22 -0.46
CA PHE A 155 9.91 -4.62 -0.64
C PHE A 155 9.31 -5.21 0.64
N ILE A 156 8.17 -5.89 0.52
CA ILE A 156 7.52 -6.64 1.58
C ILE A 156 7.36 -8.08 1.10
N ASP A 157 7.98 -9.02 1.79
CA ASP A 157 7.95 -10.44 1.43
C ASP A 157 7.33 -11.27 2.54
N PHE A 158 6.27 -11.99 2.18
CA PHE A 158 5.64 -13.00 3.00
C PHE A 158 5.79 -14.35 2.29
N PRO A 159 6.82 -15.13 2.66
CA PRO A 159 7.11 -16.41 2.01
C PRO A 159 6.16 -17.55 2.40
N GLY A 160 5.32 -17.36 3.44
CA GLY A 160 4.36 -18.35 3.94
C GLY A 160 4.34 -18.41 5.47
N HIS A 161 3.44 -19.20 6.04
CA HIS A 161 3.22 -19.25 7.50
C HIS A 161 4.46 -19.70 8.28
N ASP A 162 5.24 -20.64 7.75
CA ASP A 162 6.38 -21.24 8.45
C ASP A 162 7.71 -20.51 8.22
N LEU A 163 7.67 -19.40 7.47
CA LEU A 163 8.86 -18.69 7.02
C LEU A 163 8.81 -17.22 7.46
N THR A 164 9.98 -16.68 7.81
CA THR A 164 10.11 -15.30 8.30
C THR A 164 9.74 -14.29 7.20
N ALA A 165 8.71 -13.48 7.47
CA ALA A 165 8.35 -12.36 6.62
C ALA A 165 9.35 -11.21 6.77
N ARG A 166 9.53 -10.41 5.72
CA ARG A 166 10.56 -9.36 5.66
C ARG A 166 10.02 -8.08 5.06
N MET A 167 10.38 -6.95 5.64
CA MET A 167 10.36 -5.66 4.97
C MET A 167 11.79 -5.23 4.69
N VAL A 168 12.07 -4.76 3.49
CA VAL A 168 13.42 -4.40 3.04
C VAL A 168 13.42 -2.98 2.46
N TRP A 169 14.47 -2.23 2.79
CA TRP A 169 14.72 -0.89 2.27
C TRP A 169 16.01 -0.87 1.47
N PHE A 170 15.91 -0.68 0.16
CA PHE A 170 17.09 -0.70 -0.72
C PHE A 170 17.98 0.53 -0.49
N GLY A 171 19.26 0.42 -0.86
CA GLY A 171 20.24 1.51 -0.75
C GLY A 171 20.73 1.84 0.68
N ALA A 172 20.27 1.13 1.71
CA ALA A 172 20.83 1.20 3.06
C ALA A 172 21.38 -0.19 3.44
N PRO A 173 22.68 -0.35 3.73
CA PRO A 173 23.27 -1.65 4.04
C PRO A 173 22.52 -2.37 5.17
N GLY A 174 21.97 -3.54 4.87
CA GLY A 174 21.33 -4.42 5.85
C GLY A 174 20.01 -3.93 6.45
N LYS A 175 19.42 -2.80 6.00
CA LYS A 175 18.15 -2.30 6.56
C LYS A 175 16.98 -3.21 6.17
N GLN A 176 16.62 -4.10 7.08
CA GLN A 176 15.45 -4.97 6.98
C GLN A 176 14.77 -5.12 8.34
N SER A 177 13.46 -5.34 8.32
CA SER A 177 12.68 -5.77 9.48
C SER A 177 12.22 -7.18 9.22
N ARG A 178 12.37 -8.06 10.22
CA ARG A 178 11.97 -9.45 10.16
C ARG A 178 10.78 -9.66 11.09
N PHE A 179 9.80 -10.41 10.61
CA PHE A 179 8.63 -10.77 11.36
C PHE A 179 8.58 -12.29 11.36
N THR A 180 8.92 -12.88 12.50
CA THR A 180 8.57 -14.28 12.77
C THR A 180 7.05 -14.32 12.94
N ALA A 181 6.42 -15.39 12.46
CA ALA A 181 4.98 -15.59 12.67
C ALA A 181 4.65 -15.36 14.16
N PRO A 182 3.51 -14.73 14.50
CA PRO A 182 3.06 -14.78 15.88
C PRO A 182 2.86 -16.25 16.24
N GLU A 183 3.46 -16.70 17.34
CA GLU A 183 2.96 -17.87 18.03
C GLU A 183 1.48 -17.57 18.36
N TYR A 184 0.59 -18.43 17.89
CA TYR A 184 -0.85 -18.32 18.12
C TYR A 184 -1.20 -18.73 19.55
#